data_AF-A0A0F5LKD3-F1
#
_entry.id   AF-A0A0F5LKD3-F1
#
_cell.length_a   1.000
_cell.length_b   1.000
_cell.length_c   1.000
_cell.angle_alpha   90.00
_cell.angle_beta   90.00
_cell.angle_gamma   90.00
#
_symmetry.space_group_name_H-M   'P 1'
#
loop_
_entity.id
_entity.type
_entity.pdbx_description
1 polymer ?
#
loop_
_entity_poly.entity_id
_entity_poly.type
_entity_poly.pdbx_seq_one_letter_code
_entity_poly.pdbx_strand_id
1 'polypeptide(L)'
;MPMTARLLATVAAAAAMSFSAPAFAQEEVSDAVDIAMWCGAAFTVAAQADDTPAEQAESSNAVAAILFAKAELALEADAVAETEYDRLVEFYVEDAFAQVINETGDTRYTPEECLALAAEE
;
A
#
# COMPACT_ATOMS: atom_id res chain seq x y z
N MET A 1 -60.02 -27.34 -24.22
CA MET A 1 -60.51 -27.40 -22.83
C MET A 1 -59.87 -28.63 -22.17
N PRO A 2 -59.56 -28.65 -20.87
CA PRO A 2 -58.83 -27.72 -20.01
C PRO A 2 -57.58 -28.40 -19.37
N MET A 3 -56.77 -27.61 -18.64
CA MET A 3 -56.01 -27.95 -17.41
C MET A 3 -55.12 -29.23 -17.41
N THR A 4 -53.86 -29.21 -16.97
CA THR A 4 -53.41 -28.77 -15.65
C THR A 4 -51.89 -28.84 -15.64
N ALA A 5 -51.28 -27.83 -15.00
CA ALA A 5 -49.88 -27.77 -14.66
C ALA A 5 -49.36 -29.03 -13.93
N ARG A 6 -48.08 -29.35 -14.15
CA ARG A 6 -47.19 -29.78 -13.08
C ARG A 6 -45.79 -29.25 -13.36
N LEU A 7 -45.42 -28.28 -12.54
CA LEU A 7 -44.05 -27.83 -12.32
C LEU A 7 -43.16 -29.05 -12.05
N LEU A 8 -42.06 -29.14 -12.78
CA LEU A 8 -40.83 -29.68 -12.23
C LEU A 8 -39.77 -28.58 -12.36
N ALA A 9 -39.61 -27.88 -11.24
CA ALA A 9 -38.50 -27.00 -10.99
C ALA A 9 -37.21 -27.83 -10.98
N THR A 10 -36.44 -27.77 -12.06
CA THR A 10 -35.05 -28.23 -12.07
C THR A 10 -34.14 -27.04 -11.92
N VAL A 11 -33.78 -26.80 -10.66
CA VAL A 11 -32.42 -26.57 -10.16
C VAL A 11 -31.56 -25.66 -11.03
N ALA A 12 -31.50 -24.41 -10.59
CA ALA A 12 -30.30 -23.60 -10.43
C ALA A 12 -29.01 -24.18 -11.01
N ALA A 13 -28.53 -23.60 -12.09
CA ALA A 13 -27.10 -23.52 -12.38
C ALA A 13 -26.85 -22.41 -13.39
N ALA A 14 -25.68 -21.79 -13.28
CA ALA A 14 -25.10 -20.88 -14.27
C ALA A 14 -25.67 -19.45 -14.31
N ALA A 15 -25.39 -18.71 -13.24
CA ALA A 15 -24.68 -17.44 -13.40
C ALA A 15 -24.04 -17.08 -12.06
N ALA A 16 -23.11 -17.92 -11.59
CA ALA A 16 -22.01 -17.37 -10.83
C ALA A 16 -21.26 -16.48 -11.82
N MET A 17 -21.67 -15.20 -11.91
CA MET A 17 -20.72 -14.15 -12.18
C MET A 17 -19.74 -14.24 -11.03
N SER A 18 -18.79 -15.14 -11.19
CA SER A 18 -17.56 -15.13 -10.47
C SER A 18 -16.98 -13.80 -10.89
N PHE A 19 -17.27 -12.76 -10.11
CA PHE A 19 -16.30 -11.73 -9.86
C PHE A 19 -15.09 -12.50 -9.35
N SER A 20 -14.29 -13.02 -10.27
CA SER A 20 -12.87 -13.04 -10.10
C SER A 20 -12.54 -11.59 -9.80
N ALA A 21 -12.58 -11.23 -8.50
CA ALA A 21 -11.67 -10.23 -8.02
C ALA A 21 -10.34 -10.57 -8.68
N PRO A 22 -9.67 -9.62 -9.34
CA PRO A 22 -8.35 -9.88 -9.86
C PRO A 22 -7.61 -10.58 -8.72
N ALA A 23 -7.07 -11.76 -9.01
CA ALA A 23 -6.01 -12.27 -8.18
C ALA A 23 -4.88 -11.27 -8.41
N PHE A 24 -4.92 -10.18 -7.64
CA PHE A 24 -3.82 -9.26 -7.51
C PHE A 24 -2.71 -10.13 -6.93
N ALA A 25 -1.90 -10.70 -7.83
CA ALA A 25 -0.49 -10.88 -7.54
C ALA A 25 -0.07 -9.62 -6.79
N GLN A 26 0.66 -9.75 -5.68
CA GLN A 26 1.33 -8.62 -5.04
C GLN A 26 1.78 -7.67 -6.14
N GLU A 27 1.06 -6.56 -6.32
CA GLU A 27 1.22 -5.76 -7.53
C GLU A 27 2.57 -5.09 -7.30
N GLU A 28 3.61 -5.61 -7.95
CA GLU A 28 4.93 -5.01 -7.98
C GLU A 28 4.71 -3.63 -8.59
N VAL A 29 4.50 -2.65 -7.71
CA VAL A 29 4.58 -1.23 -8.04
C VAL A 29 5.98 -0.98 -8.60
N SER A 30 6.17 0.09 -9.39
CA SER A 30 7.50 0.39 -9.89
C SER A 30 8.49 0.62 -8.73
N ASP A 31 9.78 0.41 -8.99
CA ASP A 31 10.84 0.66 -8.01
C ASP A 31 10.74 2.07 -7.41
N ALA A 32 10.31 3.06 -8.21
CA ALA A 32 10.12 4.44 -7.77
C ALA A 32 8.99 4.57 -6.75
N VAL A 33 7.87 3.87 -6.95
CA VAL A 33 6.77 3.82 -5.97
C VAL A 33 7.20 3.02 -4.74
N ASP A 34 7.84 1.85 -4.91
CA ASP A 34 8.25 0.99 -3.78
C ASP A 34 9.21 1.74 -2.84
N ILE A 35 10.28 2.34 -3.36
CA ILE A 35 11.25 3.06 -2.53
C ILE A 35 10.63 4.27 -1.84
N ALA A 36 9.81 5.05 -2.55
CA ALA A 36 9.18 6.25 -2.00
C ALA A 36 8.16 5.90 -0.92
N MET A 37 7.31 4.89 -1.16
CA MET A 37 6.31 4.43 -0.19
C MET A 37 6.96 3.80 1.04
N TRP A 38 7.95 2.92 0.84
CA TRP A 38 8.64 2.27 1.96
C TRP A 38 9.37 3.29 2.82
N CYS A 39 10.12 4.22 2.20
CA CYS A 39 10.81 5.27 2.93
C CYS A 39 9.85 6.21 3.67
N GLY A 40 8.74 6.63 3.03
CA GLY A 40 7.73 7.47 3.67
C GLY A 40 7.10 6.78 4.89
N ALA A 41 6.79 5.50 4.75
CA ALA A 41 6.32 4.65 5.83
C ALA A 41 7.35 4.48 6.97
N ALA A 42 8.63 4.22 6.64
CA ALA A 42 9.69 4.07 7.63
C ALA A 42 9.88 5.33 8.48
N PHE A 43 9.87 6.52 7.86
CA PHE A 43 9.93 7.79 8.60
C PHE A 43 8.68 8.05 9.43
N THR A 44 7.50 7.65 8.95
CA THR A 44 6.23 7.73 9.70
C THR A 44 6.24 6.83 10.92
N VAL A 45 6.78 5.62 10.79
CA VAL A 45 6.95 4.67 11.90
C VAL A 45 7.98 5.19 12.90
N ALA A 46 9.13 5.67 12.43
CA ALA A 46 10.16 6.24 13.30
C ALA A 46 9.66 7.48 14.09
N ALA A 47 8.84 8.32 13.46
CA ALA A 47 8.21 9.47 14.12
C ALA A 47 7.26 9.08 15.27
N GLN A 48 6.69 7.87 15.20
CA GLN A 48 5.70 7.36 16.16
C GLN A 48 6.29 6.38 17.18
N ALA A 49 7.60 6.09 17.12
CA ALA A 49 8.24 5.23 18.12
C ALA A 49 8.20 5.88 19.52
N ASP A 50 7.99 5.06 20.56
CA ASP A 50 7.67 5.51 21.93
C ASP A 50 8.68 6.50 22.53
N ASP A 51 9.96 6.43 22.13
CA ASP A 51 11.05 7.25 22.65
C ASP A 51 11.46 8.41 21.72
N THR A 52 10.75 8.64 20.60
CA THR A 52 11.09 9.71 19.65
C THR A 52 10.71 11.08 20.19
N PRO A 53 11.66 12.03 20.37
CA PRO A 53 11.36 13.39 20.78
C PRO A 53 10.47 14.12 19.75
N ALA A 54 9.59 15.02 20.21
CA ALA A 54 8.64 15.73 19.35
C ALA A 54 9.29 16.45 18.16
N GLU A 55 10.46 17.08 18.36
CA GLU A 55 11.21 17.76 17.29
C GLU A 55 11.74 16.77 16.24
N GLN A 56 12.14 15.56 16.67
CA GLN A 56 12.56 14.50 15.77
C GLN A 56 11.36 13.86 15.05
N ALA A 57 10.22 13.72 15.73
CA ALA A 57 8.98 13.26 15.11
C ALA A 57 8.48 14.23 14.04
N GLU A 58 8.52 15.54 14.30
CA GLU A 58 8.13 16.57 13.34
C GLU A 58 9.02 16.54 12.09
N SER A 59 10.35 16.52 12.27
CA SER A 59 11.29 16.42 11.15
C SER A 59 11.13 15.12 10.36
N SER A 60 10.88 13.99 11.03
CA SER A 60 10.63 12.70 10.37
C SER A 60 9.32 12.72 9.58
N ASN A 61 8.25 13.29 10.13
CA ASN A 61 6.97 13.45 9.42
C ASN A 61 7.10 14.37 8.19
N ALA A 62 7.94 15.42 8.28
CA ALA A 62 8.20 16.28 7.13
C ALA A 62 8.90 15.53 5.99
N VAL A 63 9.87 14.67 6.32
CA VAL A 63 10.54 13.79 5.35
C VAL A 63 9.56 12.78 4.76
N ALA A 64 8.72 12.15 5.61
CA ALA A 64 7.69 11.22 5.16
C ALA A 64 6.72 11.87 4.17
N ALA A 65 6.27 13.09 4.42
CA ALA A 65 5.36 13.82 3.53
C ALA A 65 5.98 14.07 2.14
N ILE A 66 7.28 14.41 2.08
CA ILE A 66 8.00 14.58 0.81
C ILE A 66 8.05 13.27 0.02
N LEU A 67 8.35 12.16 0.70
CA LEU A 67 8.46 10.84 0.09
C LEU A 67 7.11 10.32 -0.39
N PHE A 68 6.06 10.49 0.39
CA PHE A 68 4.70 10.14 -0.03
C PHE A 68 4.23 10.97 -1.23
N ALA A 69 4.54 12.27 -1.28
CA ALA A 69 4.25 13.08 -2.47
C ALA A 69 5.00 12.56 -3.72
N LYS A 70 6.24 12.09 -3.57
CA LYS A 70 6.98 11.44 -4.68
C LYS A 70 6.33 10.13 -5.10
N ALA A 71 5.86 9.33 -4.15
CA ALA A 71 5.14 8.09 -4.44
C ALA A 71 3.82 8.36 -5.19
N GLU A 72 3.05 9.37 -4.79
CA GLU A 72 1.82 9.78 -5.49
C GLU A 72 2.10 10.16 -6.95
N LEU A 73 3.16 10.95 -7.20
CA LEU A 73 3.57 11.32 -8.56
C LEU A 73 4.01 10.10 -9.40
N ALA A 74 4.72 9.15 -8.78
CA ALA A 74 5.15 7.92 -9.44
C ALA A 74 3.95 7.00 -9.75
N LEU A 75 2.98 6.88 -8.84
CA LEU A 75 1.73 6.16 -9.05
C LEU A 75 0.91 6.76 -10.21
N GLU A 76 0.84 8.09 -10.27
CA GLU A 76 0.19 8.80 -11.39
C GLU A 76 0.89 8.48 -12.73
N ALA A 77 2.24 8.51 -12.74
CA ALA A 77 3.02 8.19 -13.93
C ALA A 77 2.83 6.74 -14.39
N ASP A 78 2.64 5.81 -13.46
CA ASP A 78 2.35 4.40 -13.71
C ASP A 78 0.87 4.11 -14.02
N ALA A 79 0.02 5.15 -14.03
CA ALA A 79 -1.43 5.05 -14.19
C ALA A 79 -2.11 4.13 -13.16
N VAL A 80 -1.56 4.05 -11.95
CA VAL A 80 -2.17 3.37 -10.81
C VAL A 80 -3.30 4.25 -10.27
N ALA A 81 -4.43 3.62 -9.93
CA ALA A 81 -5.58 4.35 -9.42
C ALA A 81 -5.28 4.95 -8.04
N GLU A 82 -5.70 6.20 -7.82
CA GLU A 82 -5.59 6.88 -6.52
C GLU A 82 -6.22 6.06 -5.37
N THR A 83 -7.27 5.28 -5.65
CA THR A 83 -7.89 4.39 -4.66
C THR A 83 -6.95 3.28 -4.14
N GLU A 84 -5.88 2.97 -4.86
CA GLU A 84 -4.85 2.02 -4.40
C GLU A 84 -3.83 2.69 -3.48
N TYR A 85 -3.74 4.03 -3.47
CA TYR A 85 -2.78 4.75 -2.63
C TYR A 85 -2.96 4.44 -1.14
N ASP A 86 -4.18 4.59 -0.61
CA ASP A 86 -4.47 4.32 0.80
C ASP A 86 -4.12 2.87 1.19
N ARG A 87 -4.42 1.91 0.29
CA ARG A 87 -4.10 0.49 0.49
C ARG A 87 -2.58 0.27 0.53
N LEU A 88 -1.84 0.93 -0.35
CA LEU A 88 -0.39 0.84 -0.38
C LEU A 88 0.23 1.51 0.85
N VAL A 89 -0.28 2.67 1.29
CA VAL A 89 0.20 3.33 2.52
C VAL A 89 0.04 2.38 3.71
N GLU A 90 -1.13 1.76 3.88
CA GLU A 90 -1.37 0.78 4.96
C GLU A 90 -0.37 -0.38 4.88
N PHE A 91 -0.21 -0.98 3.69
CA PHE A 91 0.74 -2.08 3.47
C PHE A 91 2.19 -1.70 3.82
N TYR A 92 2.70 -0.57 3.31
CA TYR A 92 4.08 -0.16 3.55
C TYR A 92 4.32 0.28 4.99
N VAL A 93 3.32 0.87 5.68
CA VAL A 93 3.43 1.18 7.11
C VAL A 93 3.52 -0.08 7.95
N GLU A 94 2.72 -1.12 7.65
CA GLU A 94 2.82 -2.41 8.34
C GLU A 94 4.18 -3.09 8.10
N ASP A 95 4.66 -3.10 6.85
CA ASP A 95 5.98 -3.67 6.49
C ASP A 95 7.13 -2.90 7.15
N ALA A 96 7.10 -1.57 7.09
CA ALA A 96 8.09 -0.72 7.73
C ALA A 96 8.06 -0.87 9.25
N PHE A 97 6.89 -1.02 9.88
CA PHE A 97 6.79 -1.29 11.32
C PHE A 97 7.48 -2.61 11.69
N ALA A 98 7.27 -3.67 10.90
CA ALA A 98 7.92 -4.96 11.12
C ALA A 98 9.45 -4.90 11.01
N GLN A 99 9.98 -4.05 10.12
CA GLN A 99 11.42 -3.93 9.90
C GLN A 99 12.10 -2.92 10.84
N VAL A 100 11.47 -1.77 11.09
CA VAL A 100 12.03 -0.67 11.88
C VAL A 100 11.89 -0.91 13.38
N ILE A 101 10.74 -1.42 13.84
CA ILE A 101 10.45 -1.57 15.28
C ILE A 101 10.72 -2.99 15.77
N ASN A 102 10.32 -4.01 15.01
CA ASN A 102 10.48 -5.40 15.47
C ASN A 102 11.88 -5.99 15.19
N GLU A 103 12.81 -5.20 14.62
CA GLU A 103 14.20 -5.58 14.29
C GLU A 103 14.30 -6.93 13.55
N THR A 104 13.27 -7.31 12.79
CA THR A 104 13.17 -8.68 12.24
C THR A 104 13.97 -8.90 10.95
N GLY A 105 14.76 -7.93 10.49
CA GLY A 105 15.59 -8.09 9.30
C GLY A 105 16.43 -6.87 8.96
N ASP A 106 17.29 -7.04 7.94
CA ASP A 106 17.92 -5.91 7.25
C ASP A 106 16.82 -5.03 6.66
N THR A 107 16.86 -3.74 6.94
CA THR A 107 15.94 -2.76 6.37
C THR A 107 16.04 -2.78 4.85
N ARG A 108 14.89 -2.80 4.14
CA ARG A 108 14.87 -2.80 2.66
C ARG A 108 15.69 -1.67 2.05
N TYR A 109 15.60 -0.48 2.64
CA TYR A 109 16.36 0.71 2.27
C TYR A 109 17.01 1.34 3.51
N THR A 110 18.19 1.91 3.35
CA THR A 110 18.87 2.59 4.47
C THR A 110 18.29 3.99 4.68
N PRO A 111 18.43 4.57 5.89
CA PRO A 111 18.05 5.96 6.14
C PRO A 111 18.73 6.95 5.18
N GLU A 112 19.98 6.71 4.80
CA GLU A 112 20.72 7.56 3.86
C GLU A 112 20.12 7.53 2.45
N GLU A 113 19.67 6.37 1.98
CA GLU A 113 18.99 6.23 0.68
C GLU A 113 17.67 6.99 0.67
N CYS A 114 16.87 6.82 1.73
CA CYS A 114 15.61 7.52 1.88
C CYS A 114 15.78 9.05 1.97
N LEU A 115 16.79 9.53 2.69
CA LEU A 115 17.08 10.96 2.80
C LEU A 115 17.61 11.54 1.49
N ALA A 116 18.41 10.78 0.73
CA ALA A 116 18.86 11.19 -0.59
C ALA A 116 17.66 11.36 -1.53
N LEU A 117 16.75 10.38 -1.56
CA LEU A 117 15.52 10.46 -2.35
C LEU A 117 14.64 11.66 -1.98
N ALA A 118 14.50 11.96 -0.68
CA ALA A 118 13.74 13.12 -0.21
C ALA A 118 14.39 14.47 -0.59
N ALA A 119 15.70 14.50 -0.84
CA ALA A 119 16.44 15.70 -1.20
C ALA A 119 16.52 15.95 -2.71
N GLU A 120 16.08 15.00 -3.55
CA GLU A 120 16.02 15.18 -5.00
C GLU A 120 14.89 16.15 -5.39
N GLU A 121 15.20 17.15 -6.21
CA GLU A 121 14.24 18.13 -6.74
C GLU A 121 13.46 17.62 -7.95
#